data_AF-A0A968AQ15-F1
#
_entry.id   AF-A0A968AQ15-F1
#
_cell.length_a   1.000
_cell.length_b   1.000
_cell.length_c   1.000
_cell.angle_alpha   90.00
_cell.angle_beta   90.00
_cell.angle_gamma   90.00
#
_symmetry.space_group_name_H-M   'P 1'
#
loop_
_entity.id
_entity.type
_entity.pdbx_description
1 polymer ?
#
loop_
_entity_poly.entity_id
_entity_poly.type
_entity_poly.pdbx_seq_one_letter_code
_entity_poly.pdbx_strand_id
1 'polypeptide(L)'
;SLAKLPDISVKNVAKILFGQKIINQIETVTGYVGTARYYAQKYKESKPGSESPPRLQGQVIHFGKKVELPKFWVKKIDLSAEAANNLQLSGNMANIVSNQKAIGQPTTLQLGGTRNDQASIRVGAIFDYLSDVSRESINIDFDRIPLSNVKLTDFALLPSKIDKGKGFINAQLNFEGNKFEADIQFTGEQIRFEELKDTGKLNPRLLRISRSLIEAINVIRFQAKAKIQEGQLDFRINSNLDNL
;
A
#
# COMPACT_ATOMS: atom_id res chain seq x y z
N SER A 1 43.01 -16.24 11.51
CA SER A 1 42.18 -15.07 11.16
C SER A 1 40.74 -15.53 11.07
N LEU A 2 39.94 -15.25 12.10
CA LEU A 2 38.52 -15.59 12.16
C LEU A 2 37.77 -14.69 11.19
N ALA A 3 37.22 -15.26 10.12
CA ALA A 3 36.33 -14.55 9.22
C ALA A 3 35.11 -14.07 10.01
N LYS A 4 34.92 -12.75 10.10
CA LYS A 4 33.68 -12.14 10.60
C LYS A 4 32.57 -12.50 9.61
N LEU A 5 31.88 -13.60 9.89
CA LEU A 5 30.55 -13.83 9.34
C LEU A 5 29.69 -12.60 9.68
N PRO A 6 28.87 -12.09 8.75
CA PRO A 6 27.85 -11.13 9.13
C PRO A 6 27.04 -11.81 10.24
N ASP A 7 26.92 -11.13 11.37
CA ASP A 7 26.08 -11.58 12.48
C ASP A 7 24.64 -11.54 11.98
N ILE A 8 24.18 -12.61 11.33
CA ILE A 8 22.79 -12.85 10.97
C ILE A 8 22.10 -13.11 12.30
N SER A 9 21.94 -12.06 13.11
CA SER A 9 21.07 -12.12 14.26
C SER A 9 19.69 -12.47 13.70
N VAL A 10 19.20 -13.66 14.04
CA VAL A 10 17.90 -14.22 13.62
C VAL A 10 16.75 -13.23 13.85
N LYS A 11 16.95 -12.25 14.72
CA LYS A 11 16.02 -11.18 15.11
C LYS A 11 15.58 -10.20 14.01
N ASN A 12 15.98 -10.34 12.74
CA ASN A 12 15.60 -9.39 11.67
C ASN A 12 15.52 -10.03 10.27
N VAL A 13 15.30 -11.34 10.17
CA VAL A 13 15.28 -12.04 8.87
C VAL A 13 14.18 -11.47 7.97
N ALA A 14 12.99 -11.21 8.54
CA ALA A 14 11.90 -10.60 7.79
C ALA A 14 12.24 -9.20 7.28
N LYS A 15 12.94 -8.38 8.08
CA LYS A 15 13.36 -7.03 7.69
C LYS A 15 14.35 -7.07 6.53
N ILE A 16 15.28 -8.02 6.54
CA ILE A 16 16.25 -8.21 5.46
C ILE A 16 15.57 -8.67 4.17
N LEU A 17 14.61 -9.59 4.27
CA LEU A 17 13.95 -10.19 3.11
C LEU A 17 12.89 -9.27 2.48
N PHE A 18 12.12 -8.57 3.30
CA PHE A 18 10.89 -7.89 2.85
C PHE A 18 10.89 -6.39 3.14
N GLY A 19 11.76 -5.89 4.03
CA GLY A 19 11.73 -4.52 4.51
C GLY A 19 11.78 -3.48 3.40
N GLN A 20 12.80 -3.55 2.53
CA GLN A 20 12.93 -2.58 1.43
C GLN A 20 11.76 -2.64 0.45
N LYS A 21 11.25 -3.84 0.15
CA LYS A 21 10.12 -4.02 -0.77
C LYS A 21 8.84 -3.39 -0.23
N ILE A 22 8.58 -3.55 1.07
CA ILE A 22 7.43 -2.94 1.76
C ILE A 22 7.57 -1.42 1.77
N ILE A 23 8.76 -0.90 2.11
CA ILE A 23 9.04 0.54 2.12
C ILE A 23 8.77 1.16 0.74
N ASN A 24 9.31 0.57 -0.33
CA ASN A 24 9.12 1.06 -1.70
C ASN A 24 7.62 1.11 -2.10
N GLN A 25 6.84 0.11 -1.67
CA GLN A 25 5.40 0.06 -1.95
C GLN A 25 4.65 1.15 -1.17
N ILE A 26 5.02 1.39 0.09
CA ILE A 26 4.48 2.48 0.91
C ILE A 26 4.77 3.84 0.27
N GLU A 27 6.00 4.07 -0.20
CA GLU A 27 6.39 5.31 -0.90
C GLU A 27 5.54 5.53 -2.15
N THR A 28 5.33 4.48 -2.94
CA THR A 28 4.51 4.53 -4.16
C THR A 28 3.07 4.95 -3.83
N VAL A 29 2.44 4.31 -2.84
CA VAL A 29 1.06 4.65 -2.44
C VAL A 29 0.98 6.08 -1.89
N THR A 30 1.96 6.50 -1.09
CA THR A 30 2.05 7.87 -0.57
C THR A 30 2.13 8.90 -1.70
N GLY A 31 2.86 8.60 -2.77
CA GLY A 31 2.93 9.45 -3.98
C GLY A 31 1.57 9.62 -4.68
N TYR A 32 0.78 8.55 -4.79
CA TYR A 32 -0.58 8.64 -5.35
C TYR A 32 -1.52 9.47 -4.47
N VAL A 33 -1.46 9.30 -3.14
CA VAL A 33 -2.24 10.12 -2.20
C VAL A 33 -1.84 11.58 -2.28
N GLY A 34 -0.54 11.88 -2.33
CA GLY A 34 -0.01 13.23 -2.50
C GLY A 34 -0.51 13.89 -3.80
N THR A 35 -0.57 13.13 -4.88
CA THR A 35 -1.13 13.60 -6.16
C THR A 35 -2.62 13.92 -6.04
N ALA A 36 -3.41 13.03 -5.41
CA ALA A 36 -4.83 13.26 -5.17
C ALA A 36 -5.08 14.53 -4.34
N ARG A 37 -4.27 14.76 -3.30
CA ARG A 37 -4.30 15.97 -2.47
C ARG A 37 -3.97 17.23 -3.27
N TYR A 38 -2.92 17.20 -4.08
CA TYR A 38 -2.51 18.33 -4.91
C TYR A 38 -3.66 18.80 -5.81
N TYR A 39 -4.30 17.88 -6.52
CA TYR A 39 -5.44 18.24 -7.37
C TYR A 39 -6.62 18.75 -6.53
N ALA A 40 -6.94 18.13 -5.40
CA ALA A 40 -8.00 18.60 -4.51
C ALA A 40 -7.76 20.03 -3.99
N GLN A 41 -6.51 20.39 -3.67
CA GLN A 41 -6.13 21.74 -3.20
C GLN A 41 -6.15 22.78 -4.33
N LYS A 42 -5.61 22.44 -5.51
CA LYS A 42 -5.59 23.35 -6.68
C LYS A 42 -6.99 23.82 -7.06
N TYR A 43 -8.00 22.95 -6.92
CA TYR A 43 -9.39 23.33 -7.16
C TYR A 43 -10.05 24.11 -6.01
N LYS A 44 -9.51 24.05 -4.78
CA LYS A 44 -9.93 24.91 -3.64
C LYS A 44 -9.43 26.36 -3.79
N GLU A 45 -8.19 26.55 -4.26
CA GLU A 45 -7.53 27.86 -4.36
C GLU A 45 -8.04 28.77 -5.49
N SER A 46 -8.94 28.27 -6.35
CA SER A 46 -9.51 29.06 -7.45
C SER A 46 -10.55 30.11 -7.01
N LYS A 47 -10.54 30.54 -5.74
CA LYS A 47 -11.39 31.62 -5.23
C LYS A 47 -10.63 32.95 -5.35
N PRO A 48 -11.07 33.92 -6.16
CA PRO A 48 -10.46 35.24 -6.16
C PRO A 48 -10.53 35.83 -4.75
N GLY A 49 -9.43 36.42 -4.28
CA GLY A 49 -9.34 37.05 -2.98
C GLY A 49 -10.43 38.10 -2.81
N SER A 50 -11.14 38.05 -1.69
CA SER A 50 -12.14 39.05 -1.34
C SER A 50 -11.43 40.38 -1.08
N GLU A 51 -11.40 41.27 -2.06
CA GLU A 51 -10.99 42.66 -1.86
C GLU A 51 -12.00 43.34 -0.92
N SER A 52 -11.49 43.97 0.13
CA SER A 52 -12.31 44.82 1.01
C SER A 52 -12.59 46.14 0.28
N PRO A 53 -13.86 46.52 0.03
CA PRO A 53 -14.17 47.67 -0.80
C PRO A 53 -13.87 49.01 -0.10
N PRO A 54 -13.54 50.08 -0.86
CA PRO A 54 -13.33 51.42 -0.33
C PRO A 54 -14.59 51.97 0.35
N ARG A 55 -14.41 52.67 1.49
CA ARG A 55 -15.50 53.33 2.22
C ARG A 55 -16.13 54.46 1.38
N LEU A 56 -17.44 54.69 1.55
CA LEU A 56 -18.26 55.78 0.97
C LEU A 56 -18.64 55.67 -0.52
N GLN A 57 -18.49 54.51 -1.16
CA GLN A 57 -19.11 54.25 -2.47
C GLN A 57 -20.38 53.39 -2.32
N GLY A 58 -21.41 53.71 -3.11
CA GLY A 58 -22.63 52.89 -3.21
C GLY A 58 -22.28 51.47 -3.67
N GLN A 59 -22.92 50.47 -3.06
CA GLN A 59 -22.55 49.06 -3.24
C GLN A 59 -23.58 48.34 -4.11
N VAL A 60 -23.13 47.58 -5.10
CA VAL A 60 -23.95 46.54 -5.71
C VAL A 60 -23.84 45.30 -4.83
N ILE A 61 -24.87 45.00 -4.05
CA ILE A 61 -24.90 43.78 -3.24
C ILE A 61 -25.17 42.60 -4.19
N HIS A 62 -24.13 41.83 -4.50
CA HIS A 62 -24.31 40.54 -5.15
C HIS A 62 -24.84 39.55 -4.10
N PHE A 63 -26.10 39.14 -4.26
CA PHE A 63 -26.64 38.02 -3.48
C PHE A 63 -25.76 36.80 -3.74
N GLY A 64 -24.95 36.43 -2.73
CA GLY A 64 -24.07 35.27 -2.81
C GLY A 64 -24.90 34.03 -3.14
N LYS A 65 -24.50 33.29 -4.18
CA LYS A 65 -25.14 32.00 -4.50
C LYS A 65 -25.11 31.13 -3.25
N LYS A 66 -26.30 30.78 -2.76
CA LYS A 66 -26.55 30.11 -1.46
C LYS A 66 -25.81 28.77 -1.31
N VAL A 67 -25.34 28.18 -2.41
CA VAL A 67 -24.39 27.07 -2.47
C VAL A 67 -23.58 27.25 -3.76
N GLU A 68 -22.26 27.40 -3.67
CA GLU A 68 -21.40 27.31 -4.85
C GLU A 68 -21.42 25.86 -5.34
N LEU A 69 -22.10 25.62 -6.46
CA LEU A 69 -22.04 24.33 -7.14
C LEU A 69 -20.60 23.99 -7.53
N PRO A 70 -20.21 22.70 -7.50
CA PRO A 70 -18.88 22.32 -7.95
C PRO A 70 -18.70 22.66 -9.44
N LYS A 71 -17.51 23.12 -9.81
CA LYS A 71 -17.14 23.36 -11.22
C LYS A 71 -17.19 22.07 -12.05
N PHE A 72 -16.95 20.94 -11.39
CA PHE A 72 -16.98 19.61 -11.98
C PHE A 72 -17.39 18.58 -10.92
N TRP A 73 -18.24 17.63 -11.32
CA TRP A 73 -18.63 16.49 -10.50
C TRP A 73 -18.94 15.27 -11.35
N VAL A 74 -18.11 14.24 -11.23
CA VAL A 74 -18.45 12.89 -11.66
C VAL A 74 -19.03 12.15 -10.47
N LYS A 75 -20.34 11.89 -10.55
CA LYS A 75 -21.10 11.20 -9.50
C LYS A 75 -20.66 9.75 -9.34
N LYS A 76 -20.46 9.07 -10.46
CA LYS A 76 -20.14 7.64 -10.49
C LYS A 76 -19.36 7.30 -11.76
N ILE A 77 -18.36 6.45 -11.60
CA ILE A 77 -17.67 5.72 -12.65
C ILE A 77 -17.83 4.24 -12.28
N ASP A 78 -18.29 3.43 -13.23
CA ASP A 78 -18.26 1.98 -13.11
C ASP A 78 -17.18 1.45 -14.07
N LEU A 79 -16.35 0.54 -13.59
CA LEU A 79 -15.26 -0.08 -14.34
C LEU A 79 -15.49 -1.60 -14.39
N SER A 80 -15.31 -2.18 -15.57
CA SER A 80 -15.18 -3.62 -15.76
C SER A 80 -14.06 -3.89 -16.77
N ALA A 81 -13.19 -4.83 -16.46
CA ALA A 81 -12.10 -5.22 -17.34
C ALA A 81 -11.81 -6.72 -17.22
N GLU A 82 -11.34 -7.30 -18.32
CA GLU A 82 -10.73 -8.62 -18.32
C GLU A 82 -9.26 -8.44 -18.68
N ALA A 83 -8.37 -8.88 -17.79
CA ALA A 83 -6.94 -8.84 -17.98
C ALA A 83 -6.40 -10.24 -18.33
N ALA A 84 -5.13 -10.28 -18.77
CA ALA A 84 -4.44 -11.54 -19.04
C ALA A 84 -4.54 -12.52 -17.86
N ASN A 85 -4.52 -13.82 -18.18
CA ASN A 85 -4.73 -14.92 -17.22
C ASN A 85 -6.15 -14.99 -16.64
N ASN A 86 -7.18 -14.53 -17.38
CA ASN A 86 -8.59 -14.59 -16.98
C ASN A 86 -8.86 -13.88 -15.64
N LEU A 87 -8.15 -12.77 -15.39
CA LEU A 87 -8.41 -11.92 -14.23
C LEU A 87 -9.55 -10.97 -14.60
N GLN A 88 -10.73 -11.21 -14.02
CA GLN A 88 -11.87 -10.33 -14.13
C GLN A 88 -11.78 -9.27 -13.05
N LEU A 89 -11.80 -8.00 -13.45
CA LEU A 89 -11.78 -6.83 -12.58
C LEU A 89 -13.09 -6.07 -12.73
N SER A 90 -13.63 -5.61 -11.61
CA SER A 90 -14.81 -4.73 -11.61
C SER A 90 -14.75 -3.77 -10.42
N GLY A 91 -15.46 -2.65 -10.52
CA GLY A 91 -15.57 -1.75 -9.40
C GLY A 91 -16.21 -0.43 -9.75
N ASN A 92 -16.23 0.48 -8.79
CA ASN A 92 -16.77 1.80 -8.96
C ASN A 92 -15.95 2.86 -8.24
N MET A 93 -16.02 4.08 -8.74
CA MET A 93 -15.56 5.28 -8.07
C MET A 93 -16.72 6.26 -8.01
N ALA A 94 -16.93 6.91 -6.86
CA ALA A 94 -17.99 7.88 -6.70
C ALA A 94 -17.46 9.22 -6.22
N ASN A 95 -18.16 10.29 -6.60
CA ASN A 95 -17.94 11.65 -6.11
C ASN A 95 -16.54 12.21 -6.38
N ILE A 96 -16.03 12.06 -7.60
CA ILE A 96 -14.88 12.84 -8.05
C ILE A 96 -15.37 14.26 -8.31
N VAL A 97 -14.96 15.21 -7.48
CA VAL A 97 -15.57 16.54 -7.45
C VAL A 97 -14.52 17.61 -7.18
N SER A 98 -14.69 18.79 -7.78
CA SER A 98 -13.78 19.92 -7.57
C SER A 98 -13.87 20.51 -6.15
N ASN A 99 -14.99 20.31 -5.45
CA ASN A 99 -15.20 20.76 -4.08
C ASN A 99 -16.16 19.81 -3.33
N GLN A 100 -15.62 18.95 -2.47
CA GLN A 100 -16.43 18.01 -1.68
C GLN A 100 -17.38 18.72 -0.71
N LYS A 101 -17.01 19.88 -0.15
CA LYS A 101 -17.88 20.65 0.76
C LYS A 101 -19.18 21.09 0.06
N ALA A 102 -19.17 21.28 -1.26
CA ALA A 102 -20.35 21.64 -2.03
C ALA A 102 -21.38 20.49 -2.16
N ILE A 103 -20.94 19.24 -2.10
CA ILE A 103 -21.80 18.06 -2.19
C ILE A 103 -21.97 17.32 -0.86
N GLY A 104 -21.18 17.65 0.16
CA GLY A 104 -21.22 17.04 1.49
C GLY A 104 -20.80 15.58 1.53
N GLN A 105 -20.08 15.09 0.52
CA GLN A 105 -19.72 13.67 0.38
C GLN A 105 -18.24 13.50 0.01
N PRO A 106 -17.56 12.47 0.57
CA PRO A 106 -16.20 12.13 0.19
C PRO A 106 -16.15 11.41 -1.16
N THR A 107 -14.97 11.37 -1.75
CA THR A 107 -14.68 10.53 -2.92
C THR A 107 -14.41 9.11 -2.44
N THR A 108 -15.04 8.11 -3.08
CA THR A 108 -14.87 6.70 -2.71
C THR A 108 -14.47 5.87 -3.91
N LEU A 109 -13.70 4.81 -3.68
CA LEU A 109 -13.29 3.83 -4.67
C LEU A 109 -13.51 2.44 -4.10
N GLN A 110 -14.10 1.55 -4.89
CA GLN A 110 -14.13 0.12 -4.63
C GLN A 110 -13.71 -0.61 -5.90
N LEU A 111 -12.72 -1.47 -5.81
CA LEU A 111 -12.25 -2.32 -6.89
C LEU A 111 -12.17 -3.76 -6.35
N GLY A 112 -12.64 -4.69 -7.15
CA GLY A 112 -12.57 -6.11 -6.88
C GLY A 112 -12.11 -6.85 -8.11
N GLY A 113 -11.47 -7.99 -7.89
CA GLY A 113 -11.06 -8.85 -8.98
C GLY A 113 -10.94 -10.29 -8.56
N THR A 114 -11.26 -11.19 -9.49
CA THR A 114 -11.14 -12.63 -9.28
C THR A 114 -10.55 -13.29 -10.50
N ARG A 115 -9.79 -14.36 -10.28
CA ARG A 115 -9.23 -15.22 -11.32
C ARG A 115 -9.71 -16.65 -11.14
N ASN A 116 -9.63 -17.45 -12.20
CA ASN A 116 -10.07 -18.85 -12.23
C ASN A 116 -9.42 -19.75 -11.15
N ASP A 117 -8.21 -19.44 -10.70
CA ASP A 117 -7.54 -20.15 -9.61
C ASP A 117 -7.98 -19.69 -8.21
N GLN A 118 -9.07 -18.92 -8.15
CA GLN A 118 -9.68 -18.35 -6.94
C GLN A 118 -8.82 -17.26 -6.28
N ALA A 119 -7.72 -16.84 -6.91
CA ALA A 119 -6.99 -15.66 -6.50
C ALA A 119 -7.90 -14.43 -6.62
N SER A 120 -7.92 -13.58 -5.61
CA SER A 120 -8.73 -12.36 -5.63
C SER A 120 -8.02 -11.15 -5.05
N ILE A 121 -8.46 -9.99 -5.49
CA ILE A 121 -8.02 -8.68 -5.02
C ILE A 121 -9.26 -7.87 -4.62
N ARG A 122 -9.18 -7.14 -3.52
CA ARG A 122 -10.12 -6.06 -3.20
C ARG A 122 -9.33 -4.83 -2.77
N VAL A 123 -9.75 -3.68 -3.27
CA VAL A 123 -9.20 -2.38 -2.90
C VAL A 123 -10.36 -1.45 -2.61
N GLY A 124 -10.40 -0.92 -1.39
CA GLY A 124 -11.35 0.11 -0.99
C GLY A 124 -10.60 1.37 -0.58
N ALA A 125 -11.01 2.53 -1.07
CA ALA A 125 -10.43 3.80 -0.65
C ALA A 125 -11.50 4.87 -0.40
N ILE A 126 -11.23 5.72 0.59
CA ILE A 126 -12.03 6.89 0.95
C ILE A 126 -11.09 8.08 1.01
N PHE A 127 -11.41 9.14 0.27
CA PHE A 127 -10.70 10.42 0.30
C PHE A 127 -11.67 11.49 0.82
N ASP A 128 -11.51 11.87 2.08
CA ASP A 128 -12.35 12.83 2.80
C ASP A 128 -11.61 14.17 2.99
N TYR A 129 -12.07 15.18 2.26
CA TYR A 129 -11.60 16.56 2.29
C TYR A 129 -12.68 17.54 2.75
N LEU A 130 -13.71 17.03 3.45
CA LEU A 130 -14.81 17.81 3.98
C LEU A 130 -14.38 18.69 5.18
N SER A 131 -13.42 18.22 5.97
CA SER A 131 -12.80 19.01 7.05
C SER A 131 -11.54 19.75 6.58
N ASP A 132 -11.00 20.59 7.45
CA ASP A 132 -9.76 21.32 7.19
C ASP A 132 -8.53 20.40 7.24
N VAL A 133 -8.61 19.34 8.04
CA VAL A 133 -7.66 18.23 8.00
C VAL A 133 -8.18 17.17 7.01
N SER A 134 -7.40 16.90 5.96
CA SER A 134 -7.68 15.81 5.02
C SER A 134 -7.53 14.45 5.70
N ARG A 135 -8.45 13.53 5.42
CA ARG A 135 -8.41 12.14 5.88
C ARG A 135 -8.54 11.20 4.69
N GLU A 136 -7.66 10.23 4.60
CA GLU A 136 -7.69 9.21 3.57
C GLU A 136 -7.52 7.83 4.19
N SER A 137 -8.30 6.86 3.74
CA SER A 137 -8.18 5.47 4.17
C SER A 137 -8.17 4.57 2.96
N ILE A 138 -7.24 3.62 2.93
CA ILE A 138 -7.06 2.65 1.85
C ILE A 138 -6.95 1.26 2.48
N ASN A 139 -7.83 0.35 2.06
CA ASN A 139 -7.81 -1.05 2.45
C ASN A 139 -7.52 -1.90 1.22
N ILE A 140 -6.57 -2.81 1.33
CA ILE A 140 -6.16 -3.70 0.26
C ILE A 140 -6.16 -5.13 0.80
N ASP A 141 -6.95 -5.99 0.16
CA ASP A 141 -6.96 -7.42 0.40
C ASP A 141 -6.49 -8.15 -0.85
N PHE A 142 -5.53 -9.04 -0.67
CA PHE A 142 -5.18 -10.05 -1.64
C PHE A 142 -5.42 -11.43 -1.02
N ASP A 143 -6.16 -12.28 -1.71
CA ASP A 143 -6.48 -13.64 -1.27
C ASP A 143 -5.96 -14.65 -2.28
N ARG A 144 -5.27 -15.69 -1.79
CA ARG A 144 -4.74 -16.82 -2.58
C ARG A 144 -3.92 -16.43 -3.81
N ILE A 145 -3.13 -15.35 -3.73
CA ILE A 145 -2.24 -14.96 -4.84
C ILE A 145 -1.10 -15.98 -4.97
N PRO A 146 -0.85 -16.56 -6.16
CA PRO A 146 0.27 -17.45 -6.34
C PRO A 146 1.60 -16.74 -6.09
N LEU A 147 2.43 -17.37 -5.26
CA LEU A 147 3.78 -16.89 -4.93
C LEU A 147 4.87 -17.47 -5.84
N SER A 148 4.49 -18.21 -6.89
CA SER A 148 5.42 -18.82 -7.84
C SER A 148 6.30 -17.76 -8.50
N ASN A 149 7.62 -17.99 -8.52
CA ASN A 149 8.64 -17.12 -9.08
C ASN A 149 8.82 -15.76 -8.38
N VAL A 150 8.30 -15.60 -7.14
CA VAL A 150 8.61 -14.41 -6.35
C VAL A 150 10.08 -14.47 -5.93
N LYS A 151 10.88 -13.53 -6.44
CA LYS A 151 12.27 -13.33 -6.03
C LYS A 151 12.31 -12.81 -4.59
N LEU A 152 13.14 -13.43 -3.76
CA LEU A 152 13.32 -13.10 -2.34
C LEU A 152 14.63 -12.35 -2.09
N THR A 153 15.76 -12.97 -2.42
CA THR A 153 17.10 -12.42 -2.15
C THR A 153 18.14 -13.01 -3.10
N ASP A 154 19.27 -12.34 -3.23
CA ASP A 154 20.45 -12.84 -3.95
C ASP A 154 21.49 -13.48 -3.00
N PHE A 155 21.14 -13.68 -1.73
CA PHE A 155 22.05 -14.23 -0.72
C PHE A 155 22.22 -15.76 -0.88
N ALA A 156 23.47 -16.21 -1.01
CA ALA A 156 23.79 -17.59 -1.38
C ALA A 156 23.37 -18.68 -0.37
N LEU A 157 23.05 -18.32 0.87
CA LEU A 157 22.57 -19.25 1.92
C LEU A 157 21.05 -19.18 2.11
N LEU A 158 20.32 -18.43 1.28
CA LEU A 158 18.86 -18.34 1.32
C LEU A 158 18.29 -18.64 -0.07
N PRO A 159 17.06 -19.17 -0.17
CA PRO A 159 16.47 -19.44 -1.46
C PRO A 159 16.27 -18.14 -2.23
N SER A 160 16.64 -18.18 -3.51
CA SER A 160 16.50 -16.99 -4.35
C SER A 160 15.03 -16.71 -4.69
N LYS A 161 14.18 -17.75 -4.69
CA LYS A 161 12.79 -17.70 -5.14
C LYS A 161 11.89 -18.66 -4.37
N ILE A 162 10.60 -18.33 -4.36
CA ILE A 162 9.51 -19.24 -4.03
C ILE A 162 9.11 -20.01 -5.30
N ASP A 163 9.17 -21.34 -5.27
CA ASP A 163 8.69 -22.21 -6.34
C ASP A 163 7.16 -22.28 -6.33
N LYS A 164 6.57 -22.57 -5.17
CA LYS A 164 5.12 -22.70 -4.98
C LYS A 164 4.67 -22.09 -3.67
N GLY A 165 3.42 -21.64 -3.63
CA GLY A 165 2.77 -21.13 -2.42
C GLY A 165 1.60 -20.22 -2.77
N LYS A 166 0.77 -19.96 -1.77
CA LYS A 166 -0.35 -19.01 -1.84
C LYS A 166 -0.12 -17.89 -0.84
N GLY A 167 -0.27 -16.66 -1.29
CA GLY A 167 -0.10 -15.45 -0.50
C GLY A 167 -1.43 -14.81 -0.19
N PHE A 168 -1.54 -14.33 1.04
CA PHE A 168 -2.64 -13.56 1.58
C PHE A 168 -2.05 -12.27 2.11
N ILE A 169 -2.62 -11.13 1.70
CA ILE A 169 -2.22 -9.81 2.19
C ILE A 169 -3.47 -9.08 2.67
N ASN A 170 -3.41 -8.51 3.86
CA ASN A 170 -4.35 -7.51 4.32
C ASN A 170 -3.54 -6.26 4.68
N ALA A 171 -3.82 -5.15 4.03
CA ALA A 171 -3.12 -3.89 4.26
C ALA A 171 -4.14 -2.77 4.49
N GLN A 172 -3.93 -2.03 5.57
CA GLN A 172 -4.69 -0.83 5.91
C GLN A 172 -3.73 0.35 5.96
N LEU A 173 -4.06 1.41 5.24
CA LEU A 173 -3.30 2.65 5.20
C LEU A 173 -4.23 3.80 5.56
N ASN A 174 -3.83 4.62 6.52
CA ASN A 174 -4.57 5.79 6.96
C ASN A 174 -3.67 7.02 6.88
N PHE A 175 -4.23 8.09 6.35
CA PHE A 175 -3.58 9.38 6.24
C PHE A 175 -4.46 10.43 6.92
N GLU A 176 -3.85 11.29 7.73
CA GLU A 176 -4.55 12.39 8.41
C GLU A 176 -3.64 13.61 8.39
N GLY A 177 -3.90 14.54 7.47
CA GLY A 177 -2.98 15.64 7.20
C GLY A 177 -1.57 15.10 6.88
N ASN A 178 -0.58 15.46 7.70
CA ASN A 178 0.81 15.00 7.53
C ASN A 178 1.13 13.69 8.27
N LYS A 179 0.16 13.09 8.95
CA LYS A 179 0.32 11.80 9.63
C LYS A 179 0.01 10.67 8.66
N PHE A 180 0.75 9.58 8.79
CA PHE A 180 0.53 8.36 8.04
C PHE A 180 0.67 7.16 9.00
N GLU A 181 -0.24 6.21 8.87
CA GLU A 181 -0.17 4.92 9.57
C GLU A 181 -0.49 3.81 8.56
N ALA A 182 0.30 2.73 8.61
CA ALA A 182 0.03 1.53 7.85
C ALA A 182 0.20 0.27 8.72
N ASP A 183 -0.71 -0.67 8.54
CA ASP A 183 -0.65 -2.03 9.08
C ASP A 183 -0.78 -3.00 7.90
N ILE A 184 0.26 -3.81 7.68
CA ILE A 184 0.37 -4.73 6.56
C ILE A 184 0.62 -6.12 7.13
N GLN A 185 -0.33 -7.02 6.93
CA GLN A 185 -0.25 -8.41 7.30
C GLN A 185 -0.07 -9.26 6.05
N PHE A 186 0.89 -10.17 6.11
CA PHE A 186 1.10 -11.18 5.07
C PHE A 186 1.10 -12.56 5.70
N THR A 187 0.41 -13.48 5.03
CA THR A 187 0.55 -14.91 5.27
C THR A 187 0.84 -15.59 3.94
N GLY A 188 1.90 -16.37 3.89
CA GLY A 188 2.17 -17.29 2.81
C GLY A 188 1.99 -18.72 3.31
N GLU A 189 1.19 -19.50 2.60
CA GLU A 189 0.88 -20.90 2.93
C GLU A 189 1.35 -21.83 1.83
N GLN A 190 1.62 -23.09 2.22
CA GLN A 190 2.06 -24.15 1.30
C GLN A 190 3.32 -23.74 0.53
N ILE A 191 4.20 -22.99 1.19
CA ILE A 191 5.41 -22.44 0.59
C ILE A 191 6.39 -23.57 0.32
N ARG A 192 6.93 -23.58 -0.89
CA ARG A 192 8.08 -24.38 -1.29
C ARG A 192 9.06 -23.47 -1.99
N PHE A 193 10.31 -23.57 -1.59
CA PHE A 193 11.39 -22.77 -2.14
C PHE A 193 12.10 -23.51 -3.27
N GLU A 194 12.76 -22.75 -4.14
CA GLU A 194 13.72 -23.32 -5.09
C GLU A 194 14.88 -23.98 -4.32
N GLU A 195 15.37 -25.12 -4.83
CA GLU A 195 16.50 -25.81 -4.24
C GLU A 195 17.75 -24.92 -4.22
N LEU A 196 18.46 -24.90 -3.08
CA LEU A 196 19.71 -24.16 -2.95
C LEU A 196 20.78 -24.74 -3.88
N LYS A 197 21.21 -23.94 -4.85
CA LYS A 197 22.32 -24.28 -5.74
C LYS A 197 23.62 -24.38 -4.94
N ASP A 198 24.23 -25.55 -4.96
CA ASP A 198 25.58 -25.71 -4.43
C ASP A 198 26.57 -25.07 -5.40
N THR A 199 27.19 -23.98 -4.96
CA THR A 199 28.19 -23.25 -5.75
C THR A 199 29.59 -23.81 -5.57
N GLY A 200 29.78 -24.85 -4.75
CA GLY A 200 31.08 -25.43 -4.38
C GLY A 200 31.97 -24.53 -3.53
N LYS A 201 31.54 -23.29 -3.26
CA LYS A 201 32.30 -22.26 -2.52
C LYS A 201 31.93 -22.18 -1.04
N LEU A 202 30.87 -22.88 -0.62
CA LEU A 202 30.29 -22.77 0.71
C LEU A 202 30.56 -24.04 1.52
N ASN A 203 30.67 -23.89 2.84
CA ASN A 203 30.89 -25.03 3.73
C ASN A 203 29.70 -26.01 3.64
N PRO A 204 29.92 -27.31 3.30
CA PRO A 204 28.85 -28.29 3.14
C PRO A 204 27.94 -28.45 4.37
N ARG A 205 28.48 -28.25 5.58
CA ARG A 205 27.68 -28.30 6.81
C ARG A 205 26.70 -27.14 6.91
N LEU A 206 27.12 -25.93 6.51
CA LEU A 206 26.26 -24.74 6.51
C LEU A 206 25.16 -24.86 5.44
N LEU A 207 25.49 -25.39 4.26
CA LEU A 207 24.51 -25.67 3.21
C LEU A 207 23.45 -26.67 3.69
N ARG A 208 23.86 -27.74 4.37
CA ARG A 208 22.92 -28.74 4.92
C ARG A 208 21.99 -28.15 5.98
N ILE A 209 22.52 -27.35 6.91
CA ILE A 209 21.72 -26.67 7.93
C ILE A 209 20.72 -25.71 7.28
N SER A 210 21.18 -24.89 6.32
CA SER A 210 20.30 -23.99 5.59
C SER A 210 19.19 -24.73 4.85
N ARG A 211 19.50 -25.80 4.10
CA ARG A 211 18.49 -26.64 3.43
C ARG A 211 17.45 -27.18 4.40
N SER A 212 17.88 -27.75 5.53
CA SER A 212 16.94 -28.29 6.53
C SER A 212 16.02 -27.23 7.15
N LEU A 213 16.51 -26.01 7.36
CA LEU A 213 15.70 -24.91 7.88
C LEU A 213 14.70 -24.42 6.84
N ILE A 214 15.13 -24.30 5.58
CA ILE A 214 14.29 -23.87 4.46
C ILE A 214 13.18 -24.89 4.17
N GLU A 215 13.50 -26.18 4.18
CA GLU A 215 12.54 -27.26 3.95
C GLU A 215 11.47 -27.33 5.06
N ALA A 216 11.82 -26.93 6.28
CA ALA A 216 10.87 -26.86 7.40
C ALA A 216 9.89 -25.68 7.29
N ILE A 217 10.20 -24.65 6.50
CA ILE A 217 9.35 -23.47 6.33
C ILE A 217 8.26 -23.77 5.29
N ASN A 218 7.07 -24.12 5.77
CA ASN A 218 5.86 -24.27 4.95
C ASN A 218 4.90 -23.08 5.03
N VAL A 219 5.08 -22.23 6.05
CA VAL A 219 4.25 -21.05 6.34
C VAL A 219 5.14 -19.87 6.72
N ILE A 220 4.95 -18.74 6.06
CA ILE A 220 5.57 -17.45 6.42
C ILE A 220 4.47 -16.51 6.87
N ARG A 221 4.64 -15.89 8.02
CA ARG A 221 3.77 -14.80 8.49
C ARG A 221 4.63 -13.61 8.82
N PHE A 222 4.23 -12.44 8.36
CA PHE A 222 4.79 -11.20 8.87
C PHE A 222 3.72 -10.12 9.04
N GLN A 223 3.98 -9.22 9.98
CA GLN A 223 3.22 -7.99 10.14
C GLN A 223 4.21 -6.83 10.11
N ALA A 224 4.00 -5.91 9.19
CA ALA A 224 4.73 -4.66 9.09
C ALA A 224 3.83 -3.50 9.52
N LYS A 225 4.36 -2.64 10.38
CA LYS A 225 3.70 -1.40 10.82
C LYS A 225 4.60 -0.24 10.48
N ALA A 226 4.03 0.79 9.86
CA ALA A 226 4.73 2.03 9.57
C ALA A 226 3.91 3.20 10.12
N LYS A 227 4.59 4.17 10.73
CA LYS A 227 3.98 5.41 11.18
C LYS A 227 4.89 6.57 10.81
N ILE A 228 4.31 7.63 10.26
CA ILE A 228 4.98 8.91 10.10
C ILE A 228 4.25 9.94 10.96
N GLN A 229 5.00 10.54 11.88
CA GLN A 229 4.55 11.65 12.71
C GLN A 229 5.68 12.69 12.77
N GLU A 230 5.34 13.96 12.55
CA GLU A 230 6.33 15.06 12.58
C GLU A 230 7.55 14.84 11.66
N GLY A 231 7.36 14.13 10.54
CA GLY A 231 8.42 13.84 9.57
C GLY A 231 9.32 12.67 9.94
N GLN A 232 9.13 12.02 11.09
CA GLN A 232 9.88 10.83 11.49
C GLN A 232 9.13 9.55 11.12
N LEU A 233 9.81 8.62 10.44
CA LEU A 233 9.31 7.29 10.11
C LEU A 233 9.67 6.29 11.22
N ASP A 234 8.65 5.75 11.89
CA ASP A 234 8.75 4.56 12.74
C ASP A 234 8.29 3.34 11.94
N PHE A 235 9.21 2.42 11.63
CA PHE A 235 8.92 1.20 10.89
C PHE A 235 9.30 -0.04 11.70
N ARG A 236 8.33 -0.93 11.90
CA ARG A 236 8.50 -2.20 12.60
C ARG A 236 8.02 -3.35 11.73
N ILE A 237 8.71 -4.48 11.79
CA ILE A 237 8.30 -5.72 11.15
C ILE A 237 8.53 -6.87 12.12
N ASN A 238 7.53 -7.73 12.26
CA ASN A 238 7.58 -8.94 13.07
C ASN A 238 7.28 -10.14 12.19
N SER A 239 8.00 -11.24 12.32
CA SER A 239 7.74 -12.46 11.57
C SER A 239 7.90 -13.73 12.41
N ASN A 240 7.19 -14.78 12.02
CA ASN A 240 7.46 -16.12 12.55
C ASN A 240 8.85 -16.64 12.15
N LEU A 241 9.47 -16.07 11.11
CA LEU A 241 10.83 -16.40 10.68
C LEU A 241 11.89 -15.93 11.68
N ASP A 242 11.58 -14.94 12.52
CA ASP A 242 12.54 -14.41 13.50
C ASP A 242 12.65 -15.31 14.76
N ASN A 243 11.80 -16.35 14.86
CA ASN A 243 11.73 -17.31 15.95
C ASN A 243 12.19 -18.73 15.55
N LEU A 244 12.77 -18.90 14.35
CA LEU A 244 13.26 -20.18 13.82
C LEU A 244 14.71 -20.47 14.19
#